data_AF-G5H705-F1
#
_entry.id   AF-G5H705-F1
#
_cell.length_a   1.000
_cell.length_b   1.000
_cell.length_c   1.000
_cell.angle_alpha   90.00
_cell.angle_beta   90.00
_cell.angle_gamma   90.00
#
_symmetry.space_group_name_H-M   'P 1'
#
loop_
_entity.id
_entity.type
_entity.pdbx_description
1 polymer ?
#
loop_
_entity_poly.entity_id
_entity_poly.type
_entity_poly.pdbx_seq_one_letter_code
_entity_poly.pdbx_strand_id
1 'polypeptide(L)'
;MVNRKGLKALGYDSPEEIIGKTLRIEHEAVGYIPQGVVCGVTNDFNYTSMREESIPMIIMQRPLFLHNIMVRLNPDQPRALETFNNVWKEIFPDYPARYAFIGDVYGQIFRNELNAGKLVRIFSLLCLLIANLGLIIYMAFIIKLRTKEIGIRKVNGARSGEIILRLNRSFIWLIVSAFAVATPAAYIILQRWLRNFAYKTSLDWWIFAGAGITVLLLSGIAVSWQSWHAATANPANAILQE
;
A
#
# COMPACT_ATOMS: atom_id res chain seq x y z
N MET A 1 22.68 -25.94 3.61
CA MET A 1 22.92 -24.51 3.94
C MET A 1 22.10 -24.15 5.17
N VAL A 2 22.49 -23.12 5.92
CA VAL A 2 21.78 -22.63 7.11
C VAL A 2 21.60 -21.12 7.00
N ASN A 3 20.52 -20.53 7.50
CA ASN A 3 20.42 -19.07 7.60
C ASN A 3 21.16 -18.52 8.84
N ARG A 4 21.38 -17.20 8.93
CA ARG A 4 22.11 -16.58 10.06
C ARG A 4 21.45 -16.85 11.42
N LYS A 5 20.12 -16.84 11.51
CA LYS A 5 19.40 -17.22 12.73
C LYS A 5 19.60 -18.69 13.09
N GLY A 6 19.64 -19.59 12.10
CA GLY A 6 19.97 -21.00 12.27
C GLY A 6 21.41 -21.21 12.74
N LEU A 7 22.36 -20.45 12.21
CA LEU A 7 23.75 -20.45 12.65
C LEU A 7 23.87 -20.12 14.14
N LYS A 8 23.19 -19.05 14.60
CA LYS A 8 23.16 -18.68 16.02
C LYS A 8 22.47 -19.72 16.89
N ALA A 9 21.35 -20.28 16.42
CA ALA A 9 20.63 -21.32 17.15
C ALA A 9 21.46 -22.61 17.34
N LEU A 10 22.41 -22.87 16.42
CA LEU A 10 23.36 -23.98 16.51
C LEU A 10 24.60 -23.66 17.38
N GLY A 11 24.67 -22.46 17.97
CA GLY A 11 25.75 -22.06 18.89
C GLY A 11 27.01 -21.54 18.20
N TYR A 12 26.92 -21.11 16.95
CA TYR A 12 28.04 -20.55 16.19
C TYR A 12 27.87 -19.03 15.99
N ASP A 13 28.97 -18.29 16.00
CA ASP A 13 28.96 -16.83 15.81
C ASP A 13 29.40 -16.41 14.40
N SER A 14 30.28 -17.20 13.75
CA SER A 14 30.78 -16.92 12.40
C SER A 14 30.40 -18.03 11.40
N PRO A 15 30.02 -17.67 10.14
CA PRO A 15 29.82 -18.64 9.07
C PRO A 15 31.00 -19.59 8.83
N GLU A 16 32.22 -19.10 9.03
CA GLU A 16 33.46 -19.86 8.80
C GLU A 16 33.61 -21.04 9.77
N GLU A 17 33.02 -20.95 10.96
CA GLU A 17 33.12 -21.99 12.00
C GLU A 17 32.22 -23.19 11.75
N ILE A 18 31.14 -23.00 10.97
CA ILE A 18 30.15 -24.04 10.71
C ILE A 18 30.31 -24.65 9.30
N ILE A 19 30.85 -23.90 8.33
CA ILE A 19 31.05 -24.40 6.97
C ILE A 19 32.00 -25.60 7.00
N GLY A 20 31.61 -26.68 6.32
CA GLY A 20 32.37 -27.94 6.29
C GLY A 20 32.11 -28.87 7.48
N LYS A 21 31.40 -28.43 8.53
CA LYS A 21 30.99 -29.33 9.63
C LYS A 21 29.79 -30.19 9.23
N THR A 22 29.76 -31.40 9.77
CA THR A 22 28.64 -32.33 9.63
C THR A 22 27.58 -32.03 10.68
N LEU A 23 26.37 -31.71 10.26
CA LEU A 23 25.19 -31.62 11.11
C LEU A 23 24.44 -32.94 11.06
N ARG A 24 24.11 -33.48 12.23
CA ARG A 24 23.21 -34.62 12.39
C ARG A 24 21.84 -34.08 12.76
N ILE A 25 20.81 -34.52 12.04
CA ILE A 25 19.44 -34.07 12.22
C ILE A 25 18.64 -35.24 12.76
N GLU A 26 18.31 -35.19 14.04
CA GLU A 26 17.42 -36.16 14.67
C GLU A 26 15.99 -35.67 14.52
N HIS A 27 15.24 -36.31 13.62
CA HIS A 27 13.85 -35.99 13.34
C HIS A 27 13.06 -37.28 13.10
N GLU A 28 11.90 -37.42 13.74
CA GLU A 28 11.09 -38.65 13.72
C GLU A 28 10.42 -38.93 12.36
N ALA A 29 10.31 -37.92 11.50
CA ALA A 29 9.63 -38.06 10.21
C ALA A 29 10.48 -38.76 9.14
N VAL A 30 9.87 -39.70 8.41
CA VAL A 30 10.48 -40.49 7.35
C VAL A 30 10.94 -39.59 6.17
N GLY A 31 12.18 -39.78 5.70
CA GLY A 31 12.70 -39.12 4.49
C GLY A 31 13.41 -37.78 4.71
N TYR A 32 13.92 -37.53 5.92
CA TYR A 32 14.94 -36.52 6.17
C TYR A 32 16.34 -37.12 6.00
N ILE A 33 17.28 -36.31 5.51
CA ILE A 33 18.68 -36.72 5.44
C ILE A 33 19.21 -36.71 6.88
N PRO A 34 19.63 -37.86 7.43
CA PRO A 34 19.99 -37.97 8.85
C PRO A 34 21.26 -37.17 9.20
N GLN A 35 22.11 -36.90 8.21
CA GLN A 35 23.32 -36.11 8.36
C GLN A 35 23.68 -35.38 7.06
N GLY A 36 24.24 -34.19 7.17
CA GLY A 36 24.70 -33.42 6.00
C GLY A 36 25.81 -32.44 6.36
N VAL A 37 26.66 -32.13 5.39
CA VAL A 37 27.71 -31.13 5.55
C VAL A 37 27.13 -29.73 5.29
N VAL A 38 27.52 -28.76 6.12
CA VAL A 38 27.11 -27.37 5.92
C VAL A 38 27.93 -26.76 4.78
N CYS A 39 27.31 -26.62 3.61
CA CYS A 39 27.98 -26.06 2.43
C CYS A 39 27.99 -24.52 2.38
N GLY A 40 27.31 -23.84 3.30
CA GLY A 40 27.21 -22.37 3.26
C GLY A 40 26.15 -21.79 4.18
N VAL A 41 26.28 -20.50 4.44
CA VAL A 41 25.37 -19.69 5.25
C VAL A 41 24.74 -18.61 4.38
N THR A 42 23.42 -18.46 4.50
CA THR A 42 22.66 -17.43 3.78
C THR A 42 22.11 -16.38 4.75
N ASN A 43 21.73 -15.22 4.23
CA ASN A 43 21.02 -14.22 5.00
C ASN A 43 19.64 -14.75 5.43
N ASP A 44 19.09 -14.15 6.49
CA ASP A 44 17.76 -14.52 6.95
C ASP A 44 16.71 -14.09 5.92
N PHE A 45 15.86 -15.02 5.52
CA PHE A 45 14.72 -14.76 4.66
C PHE A 45 13.49 -15.48 5.19
N ASN A 46 12.31 -14.99 4.80
CA ASN A 46 11.06 -15.63 5.14
C ASN A 46 10.62 -16.54 3.99
N TYR A 47 10.26 -17.77 4.34
CA TYR A 47 9.76 -18.75 3.39
C TYR A 47 8.24 -18.84 3.36
N THR A 48 7.56 -18.55 4.47
CA THR A 48 6.12 -18.84 4.63
C THR A 48 5.23 -17.58 4.67
N SER A 49 5.65 -16.53 5.36
CA SER A 49 4.82 -15.33 5.59
C SER A 49 5.67 -14.08 5.77
N MET A 50 5.19 -12.92 5.30
CA MET A 50 5.78 -11.61 5.63
C MET A 50 5.39 -11.12 7.03
N ARG A 51 4.41 -11.78 7.67
CA ARG A 51 3.89 -11.42 9.00
C ARG A 51 4.79 -11.93 10.12
N GLU A 52 5.39 -13.08 9.93
CA GLU A 52 6.25 -13.74 10.92
C GLU A 52 7.71 -13.36 10.72
N GLU A 53 8.47 -13.35 11.81
CA GLU A 53 9.92 -13.23 11.70
C GLU A 53 10.53 -14.49 11.06
N SER A 54 11.71 -14.31 10.45
CA SER A 54 12.50 -15.43 9.98
C SER A 54 12.83 -16.36 11.14
N ILE A 55 12.58 -17.65 10.97
CA ILE A 55 12.92 -18.67 11.96
C ILE A 55 14.31 -19.25 11.67
N PRO A 56 14.98 -19.88 12.64
CA PRO A 56 16.13 -20.74 12.39
C PRO A 56 15.80 -21.80 11.32
N MET A 57 16.56 -21.85 10.23
CA MET A 57 16.27 -22.74 9.10
C MET A 57 17.50 -23.47 8.61
N ILE A 58 17.32 -24.77 8.34
CA ILE A 58 18.24 -25.59 7.57
C ILE A 58 17.65 -25.79 6.18
N ILE A 59 18.40 -25.38 5.16
CA ILE A 59 18.02 -25.50 3.76
C ILE A 59 18.79 -26.68 3.18
N MET A 60 18.03 -27.69 2.79
CA MET A 60 18.57 -28.92 2.19
C MET A 60 17.73 -29.32 0.99
N GLN A 61 18.37 -29.97 0.03
CA GLN A 61 17.68 -30.60 -1.07
C GLN A 61 17.08 -31.92 -0.58
N ARG A 62 15.78 -32.12 -0.76
CA ARG A 62 15.15 -33.42 -0.47
C ARG A 62 15.03 -34.21 -1.76
N PRO A 63 15.41 -35.52 -1.77
CA PRO A 63 15.25 -36.38 -2.94
C PRO A 63 13.82 -36.39 -3.51
N LEU A 64 12.80 -36.24 -2.64
CA LEU A 64 11.39 -36.21 -3.02
C LEU A 64 11.02 -35.02 -3.92
N PHE A 65 11.76 -33.91 -3.85
CA PHE A 65 11.47 -32.66 -4.58
C PHE A 65 12.39 -32.44 -5.79
N LEU A 66 13.15 -33.45 -6.23
CA LEU A 66 14.04 -33.36 -7.39
C LEU A 66 13.31 -33.14 -8.73
N HIS A 67 11.98 -33.22 -8.75
CA HIS A 67 11.15 -33.02 -9.93
C HIS A 67 10.79 -31.55 -10.19
N ASN A 68 11.20 -30.60 -9.34
CA ASN A 68 10.97 -29.17 -9.55
C ASN A 68 12.29 -28.46 -9.80
N ILE A 69 12.32 -27.61 -10.83
CA ILE A 69 13.50 -26.83 -11.21
C ILE A 69 13.12 -25.36 -11.19
N MET A 70 13.93 -24.53 -10.54
CA MET A 70 13.77 -23.08 -10.57
C MET A 70 14.74 -22.49 -11.59
N VAL A 71 14.20 -21.90 -12.65
CA VAL A 71 14.98 -21.29 -13.72
C VAL A 71 14.81 -19.78 -13.66
N ARG A 72 15.93 -19.06 -13.57
CA ARG A 72 15.93 -17.59 -13.66
C ARG A 72 16.18 -17.19 -15.11
N LEU A 73 15.19 -16.57 -15.73
CA LEU A 73 15.32 -16.00 -17.08
C LEU A 73 15.88 -14.57 -16.99
N ASN A 74 16.73 -14.20 -17.95
CA ASN A 74 17.20 -12.83 -18.08
C ASN A 74 16.09 -11.97 -18.70
N PRO A 75 15.60 -10.90 -18.02
CA PRO A 75 14.52 -10.05 -18.54
C PRO A 75 14.90 -9.32 -19.83
N ASP A 76 16.19 -9.08 -20.08
CA ASP A 76 16.67 -8.39 -21.29
C ASP A 76 16.65 -9.27 -22.55
N GLN A 77 16.34 -10.55 -22.38
CA GLN A 77 16.30 -11.52 -23.46
C GLN A 77 14.85 -11.99 -23.71
N PRO A 78 14.11 -11.35 -24.63
CA PRO A 78 12.69 -11.65 -24.86
C PRO A 78 12.45 -13.09 -25.37
N ARG A 79 13.47 -13.73 -25.96
CA ARG A 79 13.41 -15.12 -26.44
C ARG A 79 13.78 -16.16 -25.39
N ALA A 80 14.11 -15.77 -24.16
CA ALA A 80 14.61 -16.71 -23.15
C ALA A 80 13.61 -17.85 -22.83
N LEU A 81 12.30 -17.54 -22.82
CA LEU A 81 11.26 -18.54 -22.60
C LEU A 81 11.12 -19.51 -23.79
N GLU A 82 11.23 -19.00 -25.01
CA GLU A 82 11.19 -19.81 -26.22
C GLU A 82 12.39 -20.76 -26.28
N THR A 83 13.58 -20.24 -25.99
CA THR A 83 14.81 -21.05 -25.88
C THR A 83 14.66 -22.13 -24.81
N PHE A 84 14.12 -21.79 -23.63
CA PHE A 84 13.86 -22.77 -22.58
C PHE A 84 12.92 -23.88 -23.05
N ASN A 85 11.80 -23.54 -23.69
CA ASN A 85 10.85 -24.52 -24.19
C ASN A 85 11.44 -25.43 -25.27
N ASN A 86 12.29 -24.89 -26.15
CA ASN A 86 12.97 -25.67 -27.20
C ASN A 86 13.96 -26.66 -26.60
N VAL A 87 14.81 -26.22 -25.68
CA VAL A 87 15.77 -27.08 -24.97
C VAL A 87 15.03 -28.14 -24.15
N TRP A 88 13.93 -27.78 -23.48
CA TRP A 88 13.13 -28.73 -22.72
C TRP A 88 12.55 -29.83 -23.62
N LYS A 89 12.06 -29.48 -24.80
CA LYS A 89 11.48 -30.43 -25.75
C LYS A 89 12.53 -31.37 -26.36
N GLU A 90 13.76 -30.90 -26.53
CA GLU A 90 14.88 -31.72 -26.99
C GLU A 90 15.27 -32.79 -25.95
N ILE A 91 15.30 -32.41 -24.67
CA ILE A 91 15.69 -33.32 -23.58
C ILE A 91 14.52 -34.24 -23.17
N PHE A 92 13.30 -33.73 -23.15
CA PHE A 92 12.09 -34.43 -22.67
C PHE A 92 10.93 -34.32 -23.68
N PRO A 93 10.98 -35.01 -24.82
CA PRO A 93 9.99 -34.90 -25.88
C PRO A 93 8.57 -35.33 -25.46
N ASP A 94 8.46 -36.32 -24.57
CA ASP A 94 7.17 -36.86 -24.11
C ASP A 94 6.56 -36.08 -22.94
N TYR A 95 7.28 -35.10 -22.36
CA TYR A 95 6.84 -34.36 -21.18
C TYR A 95 6.77 -32.85 -21.47
N PRO A 96 5.56 -32.29 -21.72
CA PRO A 96 5.44 -30.85 -21.97
C PRO A 96 5.89 -30.04 -20.75
N ALA A 97 6.62 -28.95 -21.00
CA ALA A 97 7.11 -28.06 -19.95
C ALA A 97 5.91 -27.45 -19.17
N ARG A 98 5.75 -27.84 -17.91
CA ARG A 98 4.80 -27.22 -16.97
C ARG A 98 5.57 -26.30 -16.03
N TYR A 99 5.35 -25.00 -16.15
CA TYR A 99 5.98 -24.00 -15.30
C TYR A 99 4.94 -22.99 -14.82
N ALA A 100 5.23 -22.38 -13.68
CA ALA A 100 4.51 -21.22 -13.18
C ALA A 100 5.52 -20.10 -12.96
N PHE A 101 5.18 -18.88 -13.38
CA PHE A 101 6.01 -17.73 -13.05
C PHE A 101 5.88 -17.43 -11.57
N ILE A 102 7.01 -17.12 -10.93
CA ILE A 102 7.05 -16.81 -9.51
C ILE A 102 6.12 -15.63 -9.17
N GLY A 103 6.00 -14.65 -10.08
CA GLY A 103 5.09 -13.52 -9.93
C GLY A 103 3.61 -13.93 -9.84
N ASP A 104 3.19 -14.92 -10.63
CA ASP A 104 1.80 -15.41 -10.62
C ASP A 104 1.51 -16.21 -9.35
N VAL A 105 2.47 -17.01 -8.89
CA VAL A 105 2.37 -17.75 -7.63
C VAL A 105 2.24 -16.77 -6.45
N TYR A 106 3.09 -15.74 -6.39
CA TYR A 106 2.97 -14.69 -5.38
C TYR A 106 1.66 -13.91 -5.49
N GLY A 107 1.17 -13.65 -6.72
CA GLY A 107 -0.12 -13.02 -6.95
C GLY A 107 -1.29 -13.81 -6.38
N GLN A 108 -1.20 -15.15 -6.37
CA GLN A 108 -2.20 -16.01 -5.73
C GLN A 108 -2.08 -15.99 -4.20
N ILE A 109 -0.86 -16.06 -3.66
CA ILE A 109 -0.60 -16.01 -2.21
C ILE A 109 -1.10 -14.69 -1.62
N PHE A 110 -0.80 -13.56 -2.26
CA PHE A 110 -1.17 -12.22 -1.81
C PHE A 110 -2.50 -11.70 -2.37
N ARG A 111 -3.32 -12.58 -2.96
CA ARG A 111 -4.57 -12.15 -3.61
C ARG A 111 -5.52 -11.47 -2.63
N ASN A 112 -5.55 -11.93 -1.38
CA ASN A 112 -6.40 -11.37 -0.34
C ASN A 112 -5.96 -9.95 0.05
N GLU A 113 -4.65 -9.74 0.23
CA GLU A 113 -4.06 -8.43 0.51
C GLU A 113 -4.30 -7.44 -0.65
N LEU A 114 -4.12 -7.89 -1.90
CA LEU A 114 -4.38 -7.07 -3.08
C LEU A 114 -5.86 -6.68 -3.21
N ASN A 115 -6.76 -7.62 -2.92
CA ASN A 115 -8.21 -7.35 -2.95
C ASN A 115 -8.63 -6.41 -1.82
N ALA A 116 -8.09 -6.58 -0.61
CA ALA A 116 -8.32 -5.65 0.50
C ALA A 116 -7.85 -4.23 0.14
N GLY A 117 -6.67 -4.09 -0.48
CA GLY A 117 -6.17 -2.80 -0.96
C GLY A 117 -7.09 -2.16 -2.02
N LYS A 118 -7.64 -2.96 -2.95
CA LYS A 118 -8.63 -2.49 -3.93
C LYS A 118 -9.91 -1.99 -3.24
N LEU A 119 -10.44 -2.74 -2.27
CA LEU A 119 -11.64 -2.35 -1.52
C LEU A 119 -11.41 -1.04 -0.76
N VAL A 120 -10.28 -0.93 -0.04
CA VAL A 120 -9.92 0.31 0.68
C VAL A 120 -9.86 1.49 -0.28
N ARG A 121 -9.29 1.32 -1.48
CA ARG A 121 -9.23 2.38 -2.49
C ARG A 121 -10.62 2.81 -2.98
N ILE A 122 -11.52 1.85 -3.24
CA ILE A 122 -12.90 2.14 -3.66
C ILE A 122 -13.66 2.86 -2.54
N PHE A 123 -13.61 2.36 -1.31
CA PHE A 123 -14.27 3.00 -0.17
C PHE A 123 -13.70 4.38 0.13
N SER A 124 -12.40 4.59 -0.02
CA SER A 124 -11.77 5.90 0.13
C SER A 124 -12.29 6.88 -0.91
N LEU A 125 -12.42 6.46 -2.17
CA LEU A 125 -12.98 7.28 -3.25
C LEU A 125 -14.45 7.62 -2.97
N LEU A 126 -15.26 6.66 -2.53
CA LEU A 126 -16.66 6.88 -2.17
C LEU A 126 -16.79 7.85 -0.98
N CYS A 127 -16.01 7.66 0.07
CA CYS A 127 -15.95 8.59 1.22
C CYS A 127 -15.60 10.00 0.75
N LEU A 128 -14.65 10.15 -0.15
CA LEU A 128 -14.26 11.44 -0.69
C LEU A 128 -15.41 12.10 -1.47
N LEU A 129 -16.12 11.35 -2.32
CA LEU A 129 -17.28 11.87 -3.05
C LEU A 129 -18.40 12.31 -2.09
N ILE A 130 -18.74 11.47 -1.10
CA ILE A 130 -19.77 11.76 -0.10
C ILE A 130 -19.38 12.98 0.74
N ALA A 131 -18.11 13.08 1.15
CA ALA A 131 -17.61 14.23 1.89
C ALA A 131 -17.73 15.54 1.08
N ASN A 132 -17.42 15.51 -0.22
CA ASN A 132 -17.59 16.67 -1.08
C ASN A 132 -19.07 17.04 -1.29
N LEU A 133 -19.97 16.06 -1.39
CA LEU A 133 -21.42 16.32 -1.42
C LEU A 133 -21.89 16.99 -0.12
N GLY A 134 -21.43 16.50 1.04
CA GLY A 134 -21.70 17.12 2.34
C GLY A 134 -21.21 18.56 2.41
N LEU A 135 -20.00 18.81 1.90
CA LEU A 135 -19.41 20.15 1.81
C LEU A 135 -20.25 21.10 0.93
N ILE A 136 -20.73 20.63 -0.22
CA ILE A 136 -21.58 21.41 -1.14
C ILE A 136 -22.92 21.75 -0.48
N ILE A 137 -23.57 20.78 0.17
CA ILE A 137 -24.84 20.99 0.88
C ILE A 137 -24.66 22.00 2.00
N TYR A 138 -23.60 21.84 2.80
CA TYR A 138 -23.25 22.77 3.89
C TYR A 138 -22.99 24.18 3.37
N MET A 139 -22.28 24.32 2.24
CA MET A 139 -22.06 25.61 1.57
C MET A 139 -23.36 26.28 1.13
N ALA A 140 -24.24 25.54 0.45
CA ALA A 140 -25.53 26.06 0.00
C ALA A 140 -26.37 26.57 1.19
N PHE A 141 -26.35 25.84 2.31
CA PHE A 141 -27.02 26.24 3.55
C PHE A 141 -26.43 27.53 4.15
N ILE A 142 -25.10 27.63 4.26
CA ILE A 142 -24.42 28.85 4.76
C ILE A 142 -24.74 30.06 3.87
N ILE A 143 -24.68 29.88 2.56
CA ILE A 143 -24.97 30.96 1.61
C ILE A 143 -26.40 31.45 1.83
N LYS A 144 -27.38 30.55 1.96
CA LYS A 144 -28.78 30.89 2.21
C LYS A 144 -28.95 31.69 3.52
N LEU A 145 -28.27 31.29 4.60
CA LEU A 145 -28.30 32.02 5.87
C LEU A 145 -27.66 33.41 5.78
N ARG A 146 -26.62 33.55 4.93
CA ARG A 146 -25.87 34.81 4.77
C ARG A 146 -26.33 35.66 3.59
N THR A 147 -27.39 35.28 2.88
CA THR A 147 -27.89 36.01 1.71
C THR A 147 -28.18 37.48 2.02
N LYS A 148 -28.80 37.78 3.18
CA LYS A 148 -29.08 39.18 3.61
C LYS A 148 -27.79 39.97 3.88
N GLU A 149 -26.83 39.38 4.60
CA GLU A 149 -25.52 39.99 4.88
C GLU A 149 -24.73 40.28 3.59
N ILE A 150 -24.76 39.32 2.65
CA ILE A 150 -24.10 39.40 1.34
C ILE A 150 -24.77 40.47 0.46
N GLY A 151 -26.11 40.52 0.43
CA GLY A 151 -26.88 41.50 -0.33
C GLY A 151 -26.61 42.94 0.11
N ILE A 152 -26.66 43.21 1.42
CA ILE A 152 -26.38 44.54 1.98
C ILE A 152 -24.94 44.98 1.65
N ARG A 153 -23.95 44.08 1.80
CA ARG A 153 -22.56 44.38 1.45
C ARG A 153 -22.35 44.66 -0.04
N LYS A 154 -23.02 43.91 -0.92
CA LYS A 154 -22.90 44.08 -2.37
C LYS A 154 -23.49 45.42 -2.82
N VAL A 155 -24.60 45.86 -2.20
CA VAL A 155 -25.19 47.19 -2.43
C VAL A 155 -24.27 48.31 -1.90
N ASN A 156 -23.58 48.09 -0.79
CA ASN A 156 -22.57 49.01 -0.24
C ASN A 156 -21.21 48.98 -1.00
N GLY A 157 -21.15 48.38 -2.19
CA GLY A 157 -19.96 48.41 -3.06
C GLY A 157 -18.91 47.33 -2.79
N ALA A 158 -19.21 46.31 -1.98
CA ALA A 158 -18.27 45.21 -1.76
C ALA A 158 -18.03 44.40 -3.05
N ARG A 159 -16.75 44.17 -3.37
CA ARG A 159 -16.35 43.42 -4.57
C ARG A 159 -16.65 41.93 -4.37
N SER A 160 -17.25 41.28 -5.36
CA SER A 160 -17.61 39.84 -5.31
C SER A 160 -16.44 38.93 -4.89
N GLY A 161 -15.19 39.32 -5.20
CA GLY A 161 -13.98 38.60 -4.81
C GLY A 161 -13.70 38.57 -3.29
N GLU A 162 -14.05 39.62 -2.54
CA GLU A 162 -13.85 39.64 -1.08
C GLU A 162 -14.79 38.67 -0.36
N ILE A 163 -15.99 38.50 -0.89
CA ILE A 163 -17.00 37.57 -0.36
C ILE A 163 -16.52 36.13 -0.58
N ILE A 164 -16.00 35.83 -1.78
CA ILE A 164 -15.43 34.52 -2.12
C ILE A 164 -14.20 34.21 -1.25
N LEU A 165 -13.30 35.19 -1.04
CA LEU A 165 -12.08 34.99 -0.25
C LEU A 165 -12.40 34.72 1.22
N ARG A 166 -13.33 35.47 1.83
CA ARG A 166 -13.74 35.23 3.22
C ARG A 166 -14.39 33.86 3.39
N LEU A 167 -15.21 33.45 2.43
CA LEU A 167 -15.87 32.14 2.46
C LEU A 167 -14.82 31.02 2.38
N ASN A 168 -13.96 31.03 1.36
CA ASN A 168 -12.88 30.04 1.19
C ASN A 168 -11.94 29.98 2.40
N ARG A 169 -11.56 31.10 3.01
CA ARG A 169 -10.66 31.12 4.17
C ARG A 169 -11.24 30.38 5.38
N SER A 170 -12.55 30.52 5.62
CA SER A 170 -13.22 29.80 6.70
C SER A 170 -13.19 28.28 6.46
N PHE A 171 -13.31 27.84 5.20
CA PHE A 171 -13.26 26.43 4.84
C PHE A 171 -11.87 25.82 4.92
N ILE A 172 -10.85 26.55 4.48
CA ILE A 172 -9.47 26.09 4.62
C ILE A 172 -9.15 25.82 6.09
N TRP A 173 -9.59 26.69 7.01
CA TRP A 173 -9.42 26.45 8.45
C TRP A 173 -10.13 25.20 8.94
N LEU A 174 -11.36 24.93 8.49
CA LEU A 174 -12.06 23.69 8.81
C LEU A 174 -11.28 22.46 8.32
N ILE A 175 -10.81 22.46 7.07
CA ILE A 175 -10.05 21.35 6.49
C ILE A 175 -8.73 21.14 7.25
N VAL A 176 -7.99 22.21 7.54
CA VAL A 176 -6.74 22.15 8.30
C VAL A 176 -6.97 21.60 9.71
N SER A 177 -8.02 22.06 10.39
CA SER A 177 -8.36 21.56 11.73
C SER A 177 -8.74 20.06 11.72
N ALA A 178 -9.51 19.62 10.71
CA ALA A 178 -9.86 18.22 10.54
C ALA A 178 -8.62 17.37 10.23
N PHE A 179 -7.73 17.86 9.37
CA PHE A 179 -6.47 17.19 9.03
C PHE A 179 -5.55 17.07 10.25
N ALA A 180 -5.44 18.10 11.07
CA ALA A 180 -4.64 18.08 12.29
C ALA A 180 -5.07 16.99 13.28
N VAL A 181 -6.36 16.62 13.30
CA VAL A 181 -6.88 15.52 14.13
C VAL A 181 -6.80 14.17 13.39
N ALA A 182 -7.09 14.15 12.09
CA ALA A 182 -7.10 12.93 11.28
C ALA A 182 -5.71 12.32 11.12
N THR A 183 -4.66 13.13 10.95
CA THR A 183 -3.29 12.65 10.73
C THR A 183 -2.74 11.85 11.92
N PRO A 184 -2.79 12.34 13.17
CA PRO A 184 -2.39 11.55 14.33
C PRO A 184 -3.22 10.27 14.50
N ALA A 185 -4.53 10.35 14.31
CA ALA A 185 -5.40 9.19 14.41
C ALA A 185 -5.04 8.11 13.37
N ALA A 186 -4.84 8.51 12.11
CA ALA A 186 -4.41 7.63 11.03
C ALA A 186 -3.03 7.03 11.31
N TYR A 187 -2.08 7.83 11.81
CA TYR A 187 -0.74 7.37 12.18
C TYR A 187 -0.80 6.27 13.25
N ILE A 188 -1.58 6.46 14.33
CA ILE A 188 -1.71 5.47 15.40
C ILE A 188 -2.33 4.16 14.88
N ILE A 189 -3.37 4.25 14.05
CA ILE A 189 -4.03 3.08 13.47
C ILE A 189 -3.06 2.31 12.57
N LEU A 190 -2.37 3.00 11.66
CA LEU A 190 -1.42 2.38 10.74
C LEU A 190 -0.23 1.79 11.49
N GLN A 191 0.29 2.46 12.52
CA GLN A 191 1.37 1.95 13.34
C GLN A 191 0.97 0.69 14.13
N ARG A 192 -0.27 0.64 14.65
CA ARG A 192 -0.81 -0.58 15.28
C ARG A 192 -0.97 -1.71 14.28
N TRP A 193 -1.46 -1.41 13.09
CA TRP A 193 -1.62 -2.39 12.02
C TRP A 193 -0.28 -2.95 11.53
N LEU A 194 0.71 -2.07 11.29
CA LEU A 194 2.06 -2.43 10.86
C LEU A 194 2.86 -3.23 11.90
N ARG A 195 2.46 -3.17 13.18
CA ARG A 195 3.10 -3.96 14.24
C ARG A 195 2.89 -5.46 14.07
N ASN A 196 1.83 -5.87 13.37
CA ASN A 196 1.54 -7.28 13.09
C ASN A 196 2.39 -7.85 11.94
N PHE A 197 3.33 -7.06 11.41
CA PHE A 197 4.23 -7.45 10.33
C PHE A 197 5.67 -7.38 10.82
N ALA A 198 6.41 -8.49 10.71
CA ALA A 198 7.84 -8.53 11.01
C ALA A 198 8.64 -7.61 10.08
N TYR A 199 8.28 -7.57 8.80
CA TYR A 199 8.84 -6.64 7.81
C TYR A 199 7.82 -5.55 7.51
N LYS A 200 8.07 -4.36 8.06
CA LYS A 200 7.20 -3.18 7.92
C LYS A 200 7.90 -2.08 7.13
N THR A 201 7.13 -1.38 6.29
CA THR A 201 7.58 -0.12 5.69
C THR A 201 7.62 0.98 6.75
N SER A 202 8.54 1.94 6.59
CA SER A 202 8.46 3.18 7.37
C SER A 202 7.23 3.98 6.94
N LEU A 203 6.54 4.57 7.92
CA LEU A 203 5.49 5.55 7.68
C LEU A 203 6.17 6.91 7.51
N ASP A 204 6.50 7.24 6.26
CA ASP A 204 7.13 8.52 5.98
C ASP A 204 6.08 9.64 5.99
N TRP A 205 6.48 10.79 6.57
CA TRP A 205 5.59 11.94 6.72
C TRP A 205 5.02 12.47 5.39
N TRP A 206 5.77 12.31 4.30
CA TRP A 206 5.37 12.78 2.97
C TRP A 206 4.05 12.17 2.50
N ILE A 207 3.71 10.95 2.94
CA ILE A 207 2.46 10.27 2.58
C ILE A 207 1.26 11.05 3.13
N PHE A 208 1.35 11.49 4.39
CA PHE A 208 0.32 12.31 5.03
C PHE A 208 0.25 13.70 4.40
N ALA A 209 1.40 14.33 4.17
CA ALA A 209 1.45 15.63 3.51
C ALA A 209 0.83 15.59 2.10
N GLY A 210 1.18 14.59 1.29
CA GLY A 210 0.64 14.38 -0.05
C GLY A 210 -0.86 14.12 -0.05
N ALA A 211 -1.36 13.33 0.89
CA ALA A 211 -2.80 13.12 1.07
C ALA A 211 -3.52 14.41 1.48
N GLY A 212 -2.95 15.16 2.43
CA GLY A 212 -3.50 16.45 2.89
C GLY A 212 -3.58 17.48 1.77
N ILE A 213 -2.52 17.62 0.97
CA ILE A 213 -2.49 18.51 -0.20
C ILE A 213 -3.56 18.10 -1.22
N THR A 214 -3.70 16.80 -1.47
CA THR A 214 -4.69 16.28 -2.43
C THR A 214 -6.12 16.60 -1.98
N VAL A 215 -6.42 16.41 -0.69
CA VAL A 215 -7.73 16.77 -0.11
C VAL A 215 -7.96 18.28 -0.17
N LEU A 216 -6.97 19.08 0.19
CA LEU A 216 -7.05 20.55 0.11
C LEU A 216 -7.32 21.03 -1.31
N LEU A 217 -6.64 20.46 -2.32
CA LEU A 217 -6.84 20.82 -3.72
C LEU A 217 -8.25 20.42 -4.19
N LEU A 218 -8.68 19.18 -3.94
CA LEU A 218 -9.98 18.68 -4.39
C LEU A 218 -11.14 19.46 -3.74
N SER A 219 -11.11 19.61 -2.42
CA SER A 219 -12.13 20.39 -1.70
C SER A 219 -12.04 21.87 -2.03
N GLY A 220 -10.84 22.42 -2.20
CA GLY A 220 -10.65 23.82 -2.60
C GLY A 220 -11.26 24.13 -3.97
N ILE A 221 -11.09 23.23 -4.95
CA ILE A 221 -11.74 23.35 -6.27
C ILE A 221 -13.27 23.31 -6.12
N ALA A 222 -13.80 22.36 -5.35
CA ALA A 222 -15.25 22.22 -5.14
C ALA A 222 -15.87 23.46 -4.48
N VAL A 223 -15.25 24.00 -3.41
CA VAL A 223 -15.73 25.21 -2.72
C VAL A 223 -15.58 26.44 -3.61
N SER A 224 -14.48 26.54 -4.36
CA SER A 224 -14.25 27.67 -5.26
C SER A 224 -15.31 27.73 -6.37
N TRP A 225 -15.65 26.57 -6.95
CA TRP A 225 -16.72 26.47 -7.95
C TRP A 225 -18.06 26.95 -7.38
N GLN A 226 -18.44 26.47 -6.19
CA GLN A 226 -19.70 26.84 -5.55
C GLN A 226 -19.73 28.31 -5.15
N SER A 227 -18.63 28.83 -4.60
CA SER A 227 -18.50 30.23 -4.20
C SER A 227 -18.63 31.17 -5.38
N TRP A 228 -18.02 30.80 -6.52
CA TRP A 228 -18.13 31.58 -7.75
C TRP A 228 -19.58 31.62 -8.22
N HIS A 229 -20.25 30.46 -8.34
CA HIS A 229 -21.63 30.37 -8.77
C HIS A 229 -22.58 31.22 -7.89
N ALA A 230 -22.36 31.20 -6.57
CA ALA A 230 -23.12 32.00 -5.61
C ALA A 230 -22.86 33.51 -5.71
N ALA A 231 -21.61 33.92 -5.95
CA ALA A 231 -21.24 35.33 -6.05
C ALA A 231 -21.76 35.99 -7.35
N THR A 232 -21.89 35.21 -8.42
CA THR A 232 -22.45 35.64 -9.72
C THR A 232 -23.98 35.61 -9.76
N ALA A 233 -24.66 35.04 -8.76
CA ALA A 233 -26.11 35.07 -8.69
C ALA A 233 -26.64 36.51 -8.62
N ASN A 234 -27.67 36.78 -9.41
CA ASN A 234 -28.23 38.13 -9.60
C ASN A 234 -28.93 38.59 -8.30
N PRO A 235 -28.49 39.69 -7.66
CA PRO A 235 -29.01 40.13 -6.36
C PRO A 235 -30.50 40.49 -6.38
N ALA A 236 -31.07 40.83 -7.53
CA ALA A 236 -32.50 41.12 -7.68
C ALA A 236 -33.40 39.93 -7.28
N ASN A 237 -32.95 38.69 -7.53
CA ASN A 237 -33.71 37.49 -7.15
C ASN A 237 -33.57 37.14 -5.66
N ALA A 238 -32.55 37.67 -4.97
CA ALA A 238 -32.30 37.37 -3.56
C ALA A 238 -33.17 38.19 -2.61
N ILE A 239 -33.76 39.29 -3.09
CA ILE A 239 -34.61 40.20 -2.31
C ILE A 239 -36.11 39.90 -2.56
N LEU A 240 -36.44 39.30 -3.71
CA LEU A 240 -37.81 38.98 -4.12
C LEU A 240 -38.32 37.60 -3.67
N GLN A 241 -37.48 36.76 -3.04
CA GLN A 241 -37.90 35.52 -2.41
C GLN A 241 -38.31 35.78 -0.95
N GLU A 242 -39.49 36.38 -0.78
CA GLU A 242 -40.37 36.13 0.37
C GLU A 242 -41.37 35.03 0.03
#